data_AF-F6H886-F1
#
_entry.id   AF-F6H886-F1
#
_cell.length_a   1.000
_cell.length_b   1.000
_cell.length_c   1.000
_cell.angle_alpha   90.00
_cell.angle_beta   90.00
_cell.angle_gamma   90.00
#
_symmetry.space_group_name_H-M   'P 1'
#
loop_
_entity.id
_entity.type
_entity.pdbx_description
1 polymer ?
#
loop_
_entity_poly.entity_id
_entity_poly.type
_entity_poly.pdbx_seq_one_letter_code
_entity_poly.pdbx_strand_id
1 'polypeptide(L)'
;MAKTGVLETDPRVAELKKELQRLVKSIVEDDDYSVEVMDRAREALCSIKDLKVKRSMSLKLHGPHSFPEEFRCPLSREMMRDPVILATGQFSVQFLGNQTDG
;
A
#
# COMPACT_ATOMS: atom_id res chain seq x y z
N MET A 1 9.59 -30.28 12.25
CA MET A 1 10.50 -29.13 12.11
C MET A 1 9.91 -28.17 11.10
N ALA A 2 9.39 -27.01 11.54
CA ALA A 2 8.83 -26.01 10.63
C ALA A 2 9.99 -25.32 9.89
N LYS A 3 10.10 -25.54 8.58
CA LYS A 3 11.00 -24.77 7.72
C LYS A 3 10.39 -23.38 7.57
N THR A 4 11.00 -22.39 8.23
CA THR A 4 10.80 -20.97 7.97
C THR A 4 10.84 -20.75 6.47
N GLY A 5 9.69 -20.37 5.90
CA GLY A 5 9.57 -20.00 4.51
C GLY A 5 10.57 -18.89 4.21
N VAL A 6 11.52 -19.20 3.33
CA VAL A 6 12.39 -18.21 2.72
C VAL A 6 11.46 -17.24 2.01
N LEU A 7 11.25 -16.07 2.61
CA LEU A 7 10.64 -14.95 1.94
C LEU A 7 11.63 -14.57 0.83
N GLU A 8 11.40 -15.10 -0.37
CA GLU A 8 12.11 -14.73 -1.59
C GLU A 8 12.14 -13.21 -1.67
N THR A 9 13.26 -12.64 -1.24
CA THR A 9 13.44 -11.19 -1.23
C THR A 9 13.70 -10.84 -2.68
N ASP A 10 12.72 -10.18 -3.29
CA ASP A 10 12.81 -9.70 -4.67
C ASP A 10 14.21 -9.15 -4.96
N PRO A 11 14.87 -9.61 -6.04
CA PRO A 11 16.27 -9.29 -6.30
C PRO A 11 16.53 -7.77 -6.32
N ARG A 12 15.54 -6.96 -6.70
CA ARG A 12 15.64 -5.49 -6.69
C ARG A 12 15.67 -4.92 -5.28
N VAL A 13 14.95 -5.52 -4.32
CA VAL A 13 15.00 -5.12 -2.91
C VAL A 13 16.35 -5.48 -2.30
N ALA A 14 16.91 -6.63 -2.67
CA ALA A 14 18.24 -7.04 -2.21
C ALA A 14 19.33 -6.08 -2.73
N GLU A 15 19.26 -5.69 -4.00
CA GLU A 15 20.17 -4.70 -4.60
C GLU A 15 20.05 -3.33 -3.94
N LEU A 16 18.83 -2.80 -3.79
CA LEU A 16 18.60 -1.52 -3.10
C LEU A 16 19.08 -1.53 -1.65
N LYS A 17 18.94 -2.64 -0.94
CA LYS A 17 19.47 -2.78 0.43
C LYS A 17 21.00 -2.75 0.47
N LYS A 18 21.66 -3.39 -0.50
CA LYS A 18 23.13 -3.35 -0.61
C LYS A 18 23.63 -1.94 -0.89
N GLU A 19 22.98 -1.23 -1.82
CA GLU A 19 23.34 0.15 -2.13
C GLU A 19 23.09 1.07 -0.94
N LEU A 20 21.95 0.92 -0.25
CA LEU A 20 21.67 1.67 0.98
C LEU A 20 22.74 1.38 2.06
N GLN A 21 23.13 0.13 2.24
CA GLN A 21 24.17 -0.23 3.20
C GLN A 21 25.49 0.46 2.88
N ARG A 22 25.88 0.52 1.60
CA ARG A 22 27.09 1.22 1.15
C ARG A 22 27.00 2.73 1.43
N LEU A 23 25.87 3.34 1.13
CA LEU A 23 25.65 4.79 1.33
C LEU A 23 25.66 5.16 2.82
N VAL A 24 24.94 4.40 3.66
CA VAL A 24 24.92 4.66 5.11
C VAL A 24 26.30 4.44 5.72
N LYS A 25 27.05 3.42 5.25
CA LYS A 25 28.41 3.19 5.71
C LYS A 25 29.31 4.40 5.43
N SER A 26 29.25 4.96 4.22
CA SER A 26 30.00 6.18 3.87
C SER A 26 29.57 7.37 4.75
N ILE A 27 28.28 7.57 5.01
CA ILE A 27 27.80 8.65 5.90
C ILE A 27 28.31 8.50 7.34
N VAL A 28 28.50 7.27 7.82
CA VAL A 28 28.93 7.00 9.21
C VAL A 28 30.44 7.00 9.36
N GLU A 29 31.17 6.54 8.34
CA GLU A 29 32.63 6.37 8.40
C GLU A 29 33.40 7.58 7.86
N ASP A 30 32.85 8.31 6.89
CA ASP A 30 33.48 9.48 6.30
C ASP A 30 32.95 10.76 6.98
N ASP A 31 33.82 11.62 7.52
CA ASP A 31 33.42 12.90 8.13
C ASP A 31 33.01 13.96 7.08
N ASP A 32 33.45 13.81 5.83
CA ASP A 32 33.24 14.75 4.71
C ASP A 32 32.20 14.23 3.68
N TYR A 33 31.13 13.59 4.13
CA TYR A 33 30.08 13.12 3.20
C TYR A 33 29.30 14.30 2.59
N SER A 34 28.97 14.20 1.30
CA SER A 34 28.20 15.24 0.61
C SER A 34 26.69 15.07 0.81
N VAL A 35 25.94 16.17 0.66
CA VAL A 35 24.47 16.17 0.68
C VAL A 35 23.90 15.21 -0.38
N GLU A 36 24.60 15.02 -1.50
CA GLU A 36 24.19 14.06 -2.53
C GLU A 36 24.18 12.62 -2.03
N VAL A 37 25.13 12.23 -1.15
CA VAL A 37 25.16 10.89 -0.56
C VAL A 37 23.96 10.70 0.36
N MET A 38 23.59 11.72 1.14
CA MET A 38 22.38 11.71 1.96
C MET A 38 21.11 11.59 1.10
N ASP A 39 21.01 12.36 0.03
CA ASP A 39 19.83 12.34 -0.85
C ASP A 39 19.67 10.97 -1.51
N ARG A 40 20.76 10.35 -1.96
CA ARG A 40 20.73 8.97 -2.49
C ARG A 40 20.32 7.96 -1.43
N ALA A 41 20.82 8.09 -0.20
CA ALA A 41 20.43 7.19 0.90
C ALA A 41 18.93 7.32 1.21
N ARG A 42 18.41 8.55 1.23
CA ARG A 42 16.99 8.86 1.39
C ARG A 42 16.16 8.25 0.26
N GLU A 43 16.59 8.41 -0.98
CA GLU A 43 15.90 7.85 -2.15
C GLU A 43 15.85 6.31 -2.10
N ALA A 44 16.97 5.66 -1.76
CA ALA A 44 17.03 4.21 -1.60
C ALA A 44 16.08 3.73 -0.48
N LEU A 45 16.05 4.42 0.67
CA LEU A 45 15.10 4.14 1.76
C LEU A 45 13.64 4.29 1.33
N CYS A 46 13.30 5.37 0.64
CA CYS A 46 11.96 5.60 0.11
C CYS A 46 11.55 4.48 -0.87
N SER A 47 12.44 4.11 -1.79
CA SER A 47 12.20 3.05 -2.76
C SER A 47 11.94 1.69 -2.08
N ILE A 48 12.72 1.35 -1.05
CA ILE A 48 12.51 0.11 -0.27
C ILE A 48 11.18 0.16 0.48
N LYS A 49 10.83 1.30 1.10
CA LYS A 49 9.55 1.50 1.80
C LYS A 49 8.39 1.31 0.84
N ASP A 50 8.43 1.94 -0.33
CA ASP A 50 7.36 1.87 -1.33
C ASP A 50 7.22 0.45 -1.89
N LEU A 51 8.33 -0.26 -2.11
CA LEU A 51 8.29 -1.67 -2.51
C LEU A 51 7.70 -2.58 -1.41
N LYS A 52 7.95 -2.28 -0.13
CA LYS A 52 7.31 -3.00 1.00
C LYS A 52 5.83 -2.69 1.10
N VAL A 53 5.42 -1.43 0.96
CA VAL A 53 4.02 -1.01 0.96
C VAL A 53 3.28 -1.67 -0.21
N LYS A 54 3.81 -1.55 -1.43
CA LYS A 54 3.26 -2.21 -2.63
C LYS A 54 3.14 -3.72 -2.43
N ARG A 55 4.16 -4.42 -1.89
CA ARG A 55 4.02 -5.85 -1.56
C ARG A 55 2.98 -6.11 -0.49
N SER A 56 2.91 -5.30 0.56
CA SER A 56 1.88 -5.47 1.58
C SER A 56 0.47 -5.27 1.00
N MET A 57 0.32 -4.36 0.03
CA MET A 57 -0.93 -4.18 -0.71
C MET A 57 -1.19 -5.36 -1.65
N SER A 58 -0.22 -5.82 -2.43
CA SER A 58 -0.34 -6.96 -3.34
C SER A 58 -0.61 -8.29 -2.61
N LEU A 59 -0.02 -8.50 -1.43
CA LEU A 59 -0.29 -9.66 -0.58
C LEU A 59 -1.65 -9.54 0.14
N LYS A 60 -2.10 -8.31 0.46
CA LYS A 60 -3.47 -8.04 0.91
C LYS A 60 -4.50 -8.10 -0.22
N LEU A 61 -4.08 -8.10 -1.49
CA LEU A 61 -4.94 -8.08 -2.68
C LEU A 61 -5.41 -9.50 -3.07
N HIS A 62 -4.87 -10.56 -2.46
CA HIS A 62 -5.42 -11.92 -2.62
C HIS A 62 -6.67 -12.19 -1.77
N GLY A 63 -7.16 -11.20 -1.02
CA GLY A 63 -8.58 -11.06 -0.68
C GLY A 63 -9.09 -9.78 -1.32
N PRO A 64 -10.38 -9.66 -1.68
CA PRO A 64 -10.93 -8.41 -2.14
C PRO A 64 -10.51 -7.35 -1.13
N HIS A 65 -9.81 -6.31 -1.61
CA HIS A 65 -9.51 -5.11 -0.86
C HIS A 65 -10.60 -4.88 0.17
N SER A 66 -10.25 -5.07 1.45
CA SER A 66 -11.17 -4.90 2.56
C SER A 66 -11.43 -3.42 2.72
N PHE A 67 -12.14 -2.84 1.76
CA PHE A 67 -12.89 -1.61 1.92
C PHE A 67 -13.69 -1.79 3.21
N PRO A 68 -13.54 -0.89 4.21
CA PRO A 68 -14.29 -1.00 5.45
C PRO A 68 -15.76 -1.22 5.13
N GLU A 69 -16.40 -2.16 5.84
CA GLU A 69 -17.78 -2.56 5.53
C GLU A 69 -18.75 -1.37 5.56
N GLU A 70 -18.45 -0.36 6.38
CA GLU A 70 -19.13 0.93 6.49
C GLU A 70 -19.22 1.71 5.17
N PHE A 71 -18.34 1.47 4.20
CA PHE A 71 -18.37 2.12 2.88
C PHE A 71 -18.93 1.22 1.77
N ARG A 72 -19.41 0.02 2.11
CA ARG A 72 -20.07 -0.88 1.17
C ARG A 72 -21.58 -0.75 1.30
N CYS A 73 -22.27 -0.88 0.18
CA CYS A 73 -23.72 -0.97 0.18
C CYS A 73 -24.17 -2.22 0.97
N PRO A 74 -25.06 -2.10 1.96
CA PRO A 74 -25.55 -3.25 2.73
C PRO A 74 -26.21 -4.34 1.87
N LEU A 75 -26.71 -3.96 0.69
CA LEU A 75 -27.40 -4.86 -0.24
C LEU A 75 -26.44 -5.53 -1.23
N SER A 76 -25.57 -4.75 -1.91
CA SER A 76 -24.71 -5.29 -2.96
C SER A 76 -23.33 -5.73 -2.49
N ARG A 77 -22.90 -5.29 -1.29
CA ARG A 77 -21.51 -5.44 -0.78
C ARG A 77 -20.44 -4.84 -1.71
N GLU A 78 -20.85 -4.04 -2.67
CA GLU A 78 -20.00 -3.24 -3.54
C GLU A 78 -19.77 -1.85 -2.94
N MET A 79 -18.70 -1.19 -3.38
CA MET A 79 -18.32 0.16 -2.97
C MET A 79 -19.40 1.18 -3.38
N MET A 80 -19.87 1.97 -2.42
CA MET A 80 -20.79 3.07 -2.71
C MET A 80 -20.07 4.17 -3.52
N ARG A 81 -20.62 4.56 -4.67
CA ARG A 81 -20.08 5.69 -5.47
C ARG A 81 -20.79 7.02 -5.20
N ASP A 82 -22.01 6.97 -4.66
CA ASP A 82 -22.85 8.14 -4.39
C ASP A 82 -23.74 7.91 -3.16
N PRO A 83 -23.20 8.09 -1.93
CA PRO A 83 -23.96 7.88 -0.71
C PRO A 83 -24.88 9.06 -0.40
N VAL A 84 -26.17 8.79 -0.18
CA VAL A 84 -27.16 9.78 0.30
C VAL A 84 -27.24 9.68 1.82
N ILE A 85 -27.15 10.84 2.50
CA ILE A 85 -27.29 10.94 3.96
C ILE A 85 -28.79 10.93 4.30
N LEU A 86 -29.25 9.90 5.01
CA LEU A 86 -30.60 9.87 5.57
C LEU A 86 -30.67 10.76 6.82
N ALA A 87 -31.85 11.30 7.14
CA ALA A 87 -32.07 12.13 8.34
C ALA A 87 -31.72 11.40 9.66
N THR A 88 -31.62 10.07 9.63
CA THR A 88 -31.16 9.20 10.72
C THR A 88 -29.63 9.12 10.86
N GLY A 89 -28.87 9.79 9.99
CA GLY A 89 -27.41 9.74 9.95
C GLY A 89 -26.82 8.50 9.29
N GLN A 90 -27.65 7.67 8.63
CA GLN A 90 -27.20 6.49 7.88
C GLN A 90 -26.96 6.85 6.40
N PHE A 91 -25.98 6.18 5.77
CA PHE A 91 -25.68 6.32 4.35
C PHE A 91 -26.40 5.23 3.55
N SER A 92 -27.17 5.61 2.54
CA SER A 92 -27.78 4.69 1.57
C SER A 92 -27.44 5.12 0.16
N VAL A 93 -27.18 4.16 -0.73
CA VAL A 93 -27.17 4.45 -2.17
C VAL A 93 -28.62 4.66 -2.63
N GLN A 94 -28.91 5.75 -3.34
CA GLN A 94 -30.16 5.84 -4.07
C GLN A 94 -30.06 4.85 -5.24
N PHE A 95 -30.76 3.72 -5.14
CA PHE A 95 -31.06 2.94 -6.33
C PHE A 95 -32.01 3.82 -7.17
N LEU A 96 -31.49 4.52 -8.17
CA LEU A 96 -32.32 4.90 -9.31
C LEU A 96 -32.75 3.59 -9.96
N GLY A 97 -33.90 3.08 -9.52
CA GLY A 97 -34.58 2.00 -10.22
C GLY A 97 -34.81 2.47 -11.64
N ASN A 98 -34.10 1.87 -12.60
CA ASN A 98 -34.54 1.90 -13.98
C ASN A 98 -35.87 1.15 -14.00
N GLN A 99 -36.95 1.92 -13.91
CA GLN A 99 -38.30 1.49 -14.21
C GLN A 99 -38.30 1.15 -15.70
N THR A 100 -38.04 -0.12 -16.05
CA THR A 100 -38.45 -0.65 -17.35
C THR A 100 -39.95 -0.93 -17.24
N ASP A 101 -40.71 0.11 -17.56
CA ASP A 101 -42.15 0.05 -17.85
C ASP A 101 -42.38 -0.75 -19.15
N GLY A 102 -43.37 -1.64 -19.12
CA GLY A 102 -44.12 -2.13 -20.30
C GLY A 102 -43.48 -3.21 -21.17
#